data_AF-A0A0P7Y3G6-F1
#
_entry.id   AF-A0A0P7Y3G6-F1
#
_cell.length_a   1.000
_cell.length_b   1.000
_cell.length_c   1.000
_cell.angle_alpha   90.00
_cell.angle_beta   90.00
_cell.angle_gamma   90.00
#
_symmetry.space_group_name_H-M   'P 1'
#
loop_
_entity.id
_entity.type
_entity.pdbx_description
1 polymer ?
#
loop_
_entity_poly.entity_id
_entity_poly.type
_entity_poly.pdbx_seq_one_letter_code
_entity_poly.pdbx_strand_id
1 'polypeptide(L)'
;VSRAYDFSLAAREAPEDYAELIAESGLAVQDRAPMTPVVKLVFGHDYDKTRLTEYAAVLTHAHRLGLERGSLSRFLGEAEGGLKGVVKAERRLRREEQGKAIEEEKGVRAALAKKLRALEALSLDALAAEGPEFALVMVRRDAHGNVVVLGELPEDVPQLERAAKKLVG
;
A
#
# COMPACT_ATOMS: atom_id res chain seq x y z
N VAL A 1 15.89 3.82 11.27
CA VAL A 1 14.52 3.50 11.74
C VAL A 1 14.52 2.89 13.14
N SER A 2 15.41 1.95 13.44
CA SER A 2 15.49 1.30 14.77
C SER A 2 15.61 2.26 15.95
N ARG A 3 16.50 3.26 15.88
CA ARG A 3 16.59 4.31 16.92
C ARG A 3 15.31 5.12 17.11
N ALA A 4 14.51 5.30 16.05
CA ALA A 4 13.23 5.99 16.16
C ALA A 4 12.19 5.16 16.93
N TYR A 5 12.30 3.83 16.88
CA TYR A 5 11.49 2.94 17.71
C TYR A 5 11.91 2.97 19.18
N ASP A 6 13.22 2.95 19.44
CA ASP A 6 13.73 3.08 20.81
C ASP A 6 13.34 4.42 21.43
N PHE A 7 13.30 5.48 20.61
CA PHE A 7 12.77 6.79 21.00
C PHE A 7 11.25 6.74 21.25
N SER A 8 10.46 6.06 20.43
CA SER A 8 9.02 5.95 20.66
C SER A 8 8.65 5.14 21.91
N LEU A 9 9.48 4.16 22.30
CA LEU A 9 9.36 3.47 23.59
C LEU A 9 9.65 4.42 24.76
N ALA A 10 10.76 5.17 24.69
CA ALA A 10 11.09 6.16 25.72
C ALA A 10 10.00 7.26 25.85
N ALA A 11 9.46 7.72 24.73
CA ALA A 11 8.36 8.70 24.70
C ALA A 11 7.08 8.19 25.39
N ARG A 12 6.85 6.87 25.43
CA ARG A 12 5.73 6.27 26.19
C ARG A 12 6.00 6.21 27.69
N GLU A 13 7.27 6.11 28.09
CA GLU A 13 7.70 6.10 29.49
C GLU A 13 7.77 7.51 30.09
N ALA A 14 8.03 8.53 29.26
CA ALA A 14 8.10 9.94 29.65
C ALA A 14 7.17 10.82 28.77
N PRO A 15 5.84 10.75 28.98
CA PRO A 15 4.87 11.45 28.14
C PRO A 15 4.93 12.98 28.26
N GLU A 16 5.33 13.52 29.42
CA GLU A 16 5.46 14.97 29.64
C GLU A 16 6.64 15.55 28.84
N ASP A 17 7.83 14.96 28.98
CA ASP A 17 9.02 15.32 28.20
C ASP A 17 8.76 15.19 26.69
N TYR A 18 8.04 14.15 26.27
CA TYR A 18 7.66 13.98 24.88
C TYR A 18 6.72 15.10 24.39
N ALA A 19 5.75 15.50 25.21
CA ALA A 19 4.84 16.59 24.88
C ALA A 19 5.57 17.93 24.73
N GLU A 20 6.55 18.20 25.60
CA GLU A 20 7.42 19.39 25.50
C GLU A 20 8.20 19.40 24.18
N LEU A 21 8.90 18.29 23.84
CA LEU A 21 9.63 18.17 22.57
C LEU A 21 8.72 18.40 21.34
N ILE A 22 7.49 17.88 21.39
CA ILE A 22 6.53 18.04 20.30
C ILE A 22 6.12 19.51 20.13
N ALA A 23 5.85 20.20 21.23
CA ALA A 23 5.46 21.61 21.23
C ALA A 23 6.61 22.49 20.71
N GLU A 24 7.83 22.30 21.20
CA GLU A 24 9.01 23.04 20.77
C GLU A 24 9.32 22.83 19.28
N SER A 25 9.05 21.63 18.77
CA SER A 25 9.26 21.29 17.37
C SER A 25 8.13 21.74 16.43
N GLY A 26 7.09 22.41 16.96
CA GLY A 26 5.93 22.83 16.18
C GLY A 26 5.14 21.67 15.58
N LEU A 27 5.22 20.49 16.19
CA LEU A 27 4.52 19.29 15.74
C LEU A 27 3.19 19.13 16.48
N ALA A 28 2.29 18.34 15.89
CA ALA A 28 1.02 18.00 16.50
C ALA A 28 0.84 16.48 16.54
N VAL A 29 0.41 15.96 17.68
CA VAL A 29 0.03 14.54 17.80
C VAL A 29 -1.38 14.36 17.28
N GLN A 30 -1.60 13.27 16.53
CA GLN A 30 -2.92 12.84 16.09
C GLN A 30 -3.11 11.39 16.49
N ASP A 31 -4.23 11.06 17.15
CA ASP A 31 -4.54 9.69 17.59
C ASP A 31 -4.53 8.67 16.45
N ARG A 32 -4.93 9.10 15.25
CA ARG A 32 -4.92 8.27 14.04
C ARG A 32 -3.53 8.04 13.44
N ALA A 33 -2.51 8.77 13.88
CA ALA A 33 -1.15 8.74 13.34
C ALA A 33 -0.08 9.06 14.42
N PRO A 34 -0.05 8.30 15.54
CA PRO A 34 0.77 8.63 16.71
C PRO A 34 2.27 8.53 16.43
N MET A 35 2.68 7.76 15.43
CA MET A 35 4.10 7.59 15.07
C MET A 35 4.62 8.66 14.11
N THR A 36 3.75 9.47 13.51
CA THR A 36 4.18 10.54 12.57
C THR A 36 5.05 11.60 13.24
N PRO A 37 4.72 12.11 14.44
CA PRO A 37 5.57 13.08 15.11
C PRO A 37 6.92 12.48 15.55
N VAL A 38 6.94 11.22 16.02
CA VAL A 38 8.17 10.49 16.35
C VAL A 38 9.14 10.46 15.15
N VAL A 39 8.68 10.05 13.96
CA VAL A 39 9.56 9.99 12.80
C VAL A 39 9.97 11.39 12.32
N LYS A 40 9.13 12.42 12.48
CA LYS A 40 9.50 13.80 12.15
C LYS A 40 10.55 14.37 13.09
N LEU A 41 10.48 14.07 14.39
CA LEU A 41 11.50 14.46 15.37
C LEU A 41 12.86 13.81 15.04
N VAL A 42 12.85 12.51 14.70
CA VAL A 42 14.10 11.75 14.50
C VAL A 42 14.74 11.97 13.14
N PHE A 43 13.95 12.11 12.06
CA PHE A 43 14.46 12.23 10.70
C PHE A 43 14.40 13.66 10.14
N GLY A 44 13.71 14.57 10.81
CA GLY A 44 13.47 15.93 10.36
C GLY A 44 12.14 16.08 9.63
N HIS A 45 11.55 17.27 9.75
CA HIS A 45 10.26 17.61 9.14
C HIS A 45 10.28 17.51 7.61
N ASP A 46 11.40 17.90 6.99
CA ASP A 46 11.55 18.02 5.54
C ASP A 46 12.17 16.77 4.88
N TYR A 47 12.27 15.68 5.64
CA TYR A 47 12.69 14.40 5.10
C TYR A 47 11.68 13.88 4.06
N ASP A 48 12.12 12.97 3.19
CA ASP A 48 11.26 12.41 2.15
C ASP A 48 9.93 11.88 2.73
N LYS A 49 8.83 12.45 2.24
CA LYS A 49 7.48 12.19 2.77
C LYS A 49 7.12 10.72 2.64
N THR A 50 7.55 10.07 1.56
CA THR A 50 7.29 8.64 1.36
C THR A 50 7.98 7.82 2.44
N ARG A 51 9.28 8.04 2.69
CA ARG A 51 10.02 7.35 3.75
C ARG A 51 9.47 7.62 5.14
N LEU A 52 9.06 8.85 5.46
CA LEU A 52 8.42 9.14 6.75
C LEU A 52 7.16 8.30 6.97
N THR A 53 6.32 8.14 5.94
CA THR A 53 5.12 7.29 6.05
C THR A 53 5.46 5.81 6.22
N GLU A 54 6.54 5.34 5.59
CA GLU A 54 6.99 3.95 5.71
C GLU A 54 7.58 3.67 7.08
N TYR A 55 8.42 4.57 7.60
CA TYR A 55 8.99 4.45 8.93
C TYR A 55 7.90 4.49 9.99
N ALA A 56 6.92 5.40 9.89
CA ALA A 56 5.81 5.45 10.84
C ALA A 56 5.01 4.13 10.86
N ALA A 57 4.76 3.52 9.69
CA ALA A 57 4.11 2.22 9.61
C ALA A 57 4.96 1.11 10.26
N VAL A 58 6.28 1.11 10.06
CA VAL A 58 7.18 0.17 10.74
C VAL A 58 7.13 0.33 12.26
N LEU A 59 7.15 1.56 12.77
CA LEU A 59 7.06 1.81 14.22
C LEU A 59 5.73 1.34 14.80
N THR A 60 4.61 1.60 14.11
CA THR A 60 3.29 1.09 14.51
C THR A 60 3.30 -0.43 14.56
N HIS A 61 3.86 -1.09 13.55
CA HIS A 61 3.93 -2.55 13.52
C HIS A 61 4.77 -3.12 14.67
N ALA A 62 5.91 -2.49 14.94
CA ALA A 62 6.78 -2.89 16.04
C ALA A 62 6.08 -2.74 17.41
N HIS A 63 5.32 -1.65 17.62
CA HIS A 63 4.49 -1.50 18.82
C HIS A 63 3.39 -2.55 18.91
N ARG A 64 2.76 -2.90 17.80
CA ARG A 64 1.72 -3.94 17.74
C ARG A 64 2.26 -5.31 18.14
N LEU A 65 3.48 -5.62 17.72
CA LEU A 65 4.17 -6.86 18.09
C LEU A 65 4.81 -6.82 19.48
N GLY A 66 4.79 -5.67 20.16
CA GLY A 66 5.40 -5.50 21.48
C GLY A 66 6.93 -5.70 21.47
N LEU A 67 7.60 -5.28 20.40
CA LEU A 67 9.05 -5.46 20.28
C LEU A 67 9.81 -4.72 21.40
N GLU A 68 10.88 -5.34 21.90
CA GLU A 68 11.74 -4.73 22.91
C GLU A 68 12.68 -3.69 22.32
N ARG A 69 13.18 -2.78 23.16
CA ARG A 69 14.22 -1.80 22.79
C ARG A 69 15.42 -2.51 22.15
N GLY A 70 15.91 -1.98 21.04
CA GLY A 70 17.06 -2.52 20.31
C GLY A 70 16.76 -3.73 19.40
N SER A 71 15.57 -4.31 19.45
CA SER A 71 15.23 -5.51 18.67
C SER A 71 14.81 -5.23 17.21
N LEU A 72 14.37 -4.00 16.90
CA LEU A 72 13.78 -3.69 15.59
C LEU A 72 14.73 -3.93 14.40
N SER A 73 16.02 -3.65 14.55
CA SER A 73 16.99 -3.90 13.46
C SER A 73 17.05 -5.36 13.05
N ARG A 74 17.07 -6.26 14.05
CA ARG A 74 17.12 -7.70 13.85
C ARG A 74 15.82 -8.19 13.21
N PHE A 75 14.68 -7.77 13.77
CA PHE A 75 13.36 -8.09 13.23
C PHE A 75 13.24 -7.71 11.75
N LEU A 76 13.69 -6.52 11.35
CA LEU A 76 13.64 -6.10 9.95
C LEU A 76 14.58 -6.90 9.03
N GLY A 77 15.69 -7.42 9.57
CA GLY A 77 16.61 -8.28 8.82
C GLY A 77 16.07 -9.70 8.61
N GLU A 78 15.24 -10.19 9.54
CA GLU A 78 14.62 -11.52 9.49
C GLU A 78 13.25 -11.51 8.79
N ALA A 79 12.57 -10.36 8.70
CA ALA A 79 11.27 -10.23 8.07
C ALA A 79 11.31 -10.47 6.54
N GLU A 80 10.38 -11.27 6.03
CA GLU A 80 10.22 -11.48 4.58
C GLU A 80 9.93 -10.16 3.86
N GLY A 81 10.75 -9.81 2.87
CA GLY A 81 10.67 -8.52 2.17
C GLY A 81 11.13 -7.32 3.00
N GLY A 82 11.77 -7.56 4.16
CA GLY A 82 12.33 -6.57 5.06
C GLY A 82 11.36 -5.46 5.42
N LEU A 83 11.86 -4.21 5.39
CA LEU A 83 11.07 -3.02 5.68
C LEU A 83 9.77 -2.95 4.86
N LYS A 84 9.83 -3.26 3.56
CA LYS A 84 8.64 -3.17 2.68
C LYS A 84 7.61 -4.25 3.01
N GLY A 85 8.06 -5.45 3.40
CA GLY A 85 7.19 -6.52 3.89
C GLY A 85 6.42 -6.10 5.13
N VAL A 86 7.13 -5.52 6.11
CA VAL A 86 6.55 -4.99 7.35
C VAL A 86 5.54 -3.86 7.07
N VAL A 87 5.87 -2.91 6.19
CA VAL A 87 4.94 -1.83 5.79
C VAL A 87 3.66 -2.41 5.18
N LYS A 88 3.77 -3.43 4.31
CA LYS A 88 2.61 -4.10 3.71
C LYS A 88 1.76 -4.80 4.78
N ALA A 89 2.40 -5.50 5.71
CA ALA A 89 1.73 -6.19 6.81
C ALA A 89 0.94 -5.19 7.68
N GLU A 90 1.55 -4.09 8.09
CA GLU A 90 0.85 -3.08 8.91
C GLU A 90 -0.29 -2.41 8.16
N ARG A 91 -0.10 -2.08 6.88
CA ARG A 91 -1.19 -1.53 6.05
C ARG A 91 -2.35 -2.50 5.88
N ARG A 92 -2.10 -3.81 5.93
CA ARG A 92 -3.15 -4.82 5.88
C ARG A 92 -3.91 -4.87 7.21
N LEU A 93 -3.22 -5.00 8.34
CA LEU A 93 -3.80 -5.00 9.68
C LEU A 93 -4.62 -3.73 9.98
N ARG A 94 -4.10 -2.55 9.63
CA ARG A 94 -4.83 -1.29 9.83
C ARG A 94 -6.13 -1.22 9.02
N ARG A 95 -6.20 -1.88 7.86
CA ARG A 95 -7.45 -1.95 7.07
C ARG A 95 -8.47 -2.86 7.74
N GLU A 96 -8.01 -4.03 8.22
CA GLU A 96 -8.82 -4.98 8.99
C GLU A 96 -9.48 -4.32 10.20
N GLU A 97 -8.71 -3.58 11.01
CA GLU A 97 -9.20 -2.88 12.21
C GLU A 97 -10.23 -1.80 11.91
N GLN A 98 -10.18 -1.19 10.73
CA GLN A 98 -11.14 -0.15 10.32
C GLN A 98 -12.48 -0.74 9.85
N GLY A 99 -12.71 -2.04 10.00
CA GLY A 99 -13.90 -2.72 9.50
C GLY A 99 -14.02 -2.66 7.97
N LYS A 100 -12.96 -2.21 7.28
CA LYS A 100 -12.81 -2.39 5.85
C LYS A 100 -12.41 -3.84 5.69
N ALA A 101 -13.42 -4.68 5.49
CA ALA A 101 -13.22 -6.08 5.16
C ALA A 101 -12.00 -6.22 4.25
N ILE A 102 -11.14 -7.20 4.55
CA ILE A 102 -10.18 -7.71 3.58
C ILE A 102 -11.02 -8.35 2.47
N GLU A 103 -11.64 -7.52 1.62
CA GLU A 103 -11.45 -7.80 0.23
C GLU A 103 -9.93 -7.74 0.08
N GLU A 104 -9.31 -8.91 -0.02
CA GLU A 104 -8.11 -9.02 -0.81
C GLU A 104 -8.32 -8.09 -2.02
N GLU A 105 -7.31 -7.39 -2.51
CA GLU A 105 -7.42 -6.78 -3.85
C GLU A 105 -7.54 -7.93 -4.91
N LYS A 106 -8.36 -8.96 -4.69
CA LYS A 106 -9.04 -9.77 -5.71
C LYS A 106 -10.14 -8.91 -6.33
N GLY A 107 -9.72 -7.80 -6.94
CA GLY A 107 -10.66 -6.88 -7.53
C GLY A 107 -10.02 -5.61 -8.02
N VAL A 108 -10.51 -5.13 -9.16
CA VAL A 108 -10.27 -3.77 -9.61
C VAL A 108 -10.80 -2.82 -8.54
N ARG A 109 -9.98 -1.85 -8.09
CA ARG A 109 -10.36 -0.83 -7.09
C ARG A 109 -11.77 -0.30 -7.36
N ALA A 110 -12.62 -0.19 -6.34
CA ALA A 110 -14.05 0.13 -6.49
C ALA A 110 -14.35 1.34 -7.40
N ALA A 111 -13.54 2.41 -7.33
CA ALA A 111 -13.69 3.58 -8.19
C ALA A 111 -13.41 3.27 -9.67
N LEU A 112 -12.41 2.43 -9.95
CA LEU A 112 -12.09 1.98 -11.30
C LEU A 112 -13.12 0.94 -11.77
N ALA A 113 -13.55 0.02 -10.92
CA ALA A 113 -14.64 -0.92 -11.25
C ALA A 113 -15.93 -0.19 -11.64
N LYS A 114 -16.28 0.91 -10.94
CA LYS A 114 -17.42 1.76 -11.32
C LYS A 114 -17.27 2.35 -12.73
N LYS A 115 -16.06 2.83 -13.09
CA LYS A 115 -15.77 3.32 -14.44
C LYS A 115 -15.89 2.22 -15.50
N LEU A 116 -15.33 1.03 -15.23
CA LEU A 116 -15.42 -0.11 -16.14
C LEU A 116 -16.86 -0.63 -16.34
N ARG A 117 -17.72 -0.51 -15.31
CA ARG A 117 -19.15 -0.83 -15.44
C ARG A 117 -19.91 0.19 -16.29
N ALA A 118 -19.45 1.43 -16.36
CA ALA A 118 -20.06 2.49 -17.16
C ALA A 118 -19.63 2.49 -18.63
N LEU A 119 -18.60 1.71 -18.99
CA LEU A 119 -18.20 1.55 -20.39
C LEU A 119 -19.26 0.78 -21.18
N GLU A 120 -19.47 1.23 -22.41
CA GLU A 120 -20.25 0.50 -23.41
C GLU A 120 -19.54 -0.81 -23.77
N ALA A 121 -20.33 -1.87 -23.89
CA ALA A 121 -19.84 -3.18 -24.23
C ALA A 121 -19.64 -3.30 -25.74
N LEU A 122 -18.47 -3.78 -26.14
CA LEU A 122 -18.14 -4.13 -27.52
C LEU A 122 -18.31 -5.64 -27.72
N SER A 123 -18.76 -5.99 -28.92
CA SER A 123 -18.63 -7.34 -29.44
C SER A 123 -17.24 -7.54 -30.05
N LEU A 124 -16.79 -8.80 -30.15
CA LEU A 124 -15.42 -9.09 -30.61
C LEU A 124 -15.20 -8.70 -32.08
N ASP A 125 -16.25 -8.78 -32.89
CA ASP A 125 -16.30 -8.38 -34.30
C ASP A 125 -16.30 -6.85 -34.51
N ALA A 126 -16.51 -6.06 -33.45
CA ALA A 126 -16.40 -4.61 -33.49
C ALA A 126 -14.94 -4.11 -33.33
N LEU A 127 -14.00 -5.01 -33.05
CA LEU A 127 -12.58 -4.68 -33.00
C LEU A 127 -12.01 -4.47 -34.41
N ALA A 128 -11.01 -3.60 -34.55
CA ALA A 128 -10.38 -3.33 -35.83
C ALA A 128 -9.68 -4.59 -36.36
N ALA A 129 -9.89 -4.90 -37.65
CA ALA A 129 -9.23 -6.02 -38.30
C ALA A 129 -7.75 -5.74 -38.61
N GLU A 130 -7.36 -4.47 -38.67
CA GLU A 130 -5.99 -4.02 -38.88
C GLU A 130 -5.33 -3.74 -37.52
N GLY A 131 -4.13 -4.29 -37.31
CA GLY A 131 -3.41 -4.13 -36.04
C GLY A 131 -2.22 -5.09 -35.88
N PRO A 132 -1.54 -5.06 -34.72
CA PRO A 132 -0.49 -6.02 -34.38
C PRO A 132 -1.04 -7.46 -34.29
N GLU A 133 -0.19 -8.45 -34.51
CA GLU A 133 -0.56 -9.89 -34.47
C GLU A 133 -1.17 -10.30 -33.10
N PHE A 134 -0.73 -9.65 -32.02
CA PHE A 134 -1.22 -9.92 -30.67
C PHE A 134 -1.71 -8.63 -29.99
N ALA A 135 -2.94 -8.68 -29.46
CA ALA A 135 -3.55 -7.59 -28.73
C ALA A 135 -4.09 -8.06 -27.37
N LEU A 136 -4.21 -7.11 -26.44
CA LEU A 136 -4.85 -7.34 -25.14
C LEU A 136 -6.22 -6.69 -25.13
N VAL A 137 -7.25 -7.50 -24.86
CA VAL A 137 -8.62 -7.01 -24.65
C VAL A 137 -9.01 -7.17 -23.20
N MET A 138 -9.71 -6.18 -22.65
CA MET A 138 -10.32 -6.28 -21.34
C MET A 138 -11.75 -6.76 -21.47
N VAL A 139 -12.10 -7.82 -20.75
CA VAL A 139 -13.46 -8.37 -20.73
C VAL A 139 -14.16 -8.14 -19.40
N ARG A 140 -15.48 -7.97 -19.45
CA ARG A 140 -16.37 -7.94 -18.28
C ARG A 140 -17.32 -9.11 -18.33
N ARG A 141 -17.51 -9.75 -17.17
CA ARG A 141 -18.59 -10.71 -16.94
C ARG A 141 -19.72 -10.00 -16.21
N ASP A 142 -20.94 -10.07 -16.75
CA ASP A 142 -22.11 -9.56 -16.05
C ASP A 142 -22.69 -10.59 -15.06
N ALA A 143 -23.75 -10.20 -14.35
CA ALA A 143 -24.42 -11.05 -13.36
C ALA A 143 -25.14 -12.27 -13.97
N HIS A 144 -25.35 -12.27 -15.28
CA HIS A 144 -25.97 -13.36 -16.03
C HIS A 144 -24.93 -14.29 -16.67
N GLY A 145 -23.64 -14.03 -16.45
CA GLY A 145 -22.54 -14.81 -17.00
C GLY A 145 -22.14 -14.43 -18.43
N ASN A 146 -22.72 -13.36 -19.00
CA ASN A 146 -22.35 -12.90 -20.33
C ASN A 146 -20.96 -12.26 -20.27
N VAL A 147 -20.11 -12.63 -21.23
CA VAL A 147 -18.78 -12.05 -21.41
C VAL A 147 -18.86 -11.00 -22.51
N VAL A 148 -18.43 -9.77 -22.21
CA VAL A 148 -18.37 -8.67 -23.18
C VAL A 148 -16.98 -8.06 -23.20
N VAL A 149 -16.56 -7.52 -24.35
CA VAL A 149 -15.32 -6.75 -24.47
C VAL A 149 -15.59 -5.32 -24.01
N LEU A 150 -14.71 -4.74 -23.19
CA LEU A 150 -14.78 -3.33 -22.80
C LEU A 150 -13.91 -2.43 -23.70
N GLY A 151 -12.92 -3.03 -24.35
CA GLY A 151 -11.99 -2.34 -25.22
C GLY A 151 -10.69 -3.13 -25.43
N GLU A 152 -10.03 -2.81 -26.53
CA GLU A 152 -8.65 -3.17 -26.82
C GLU A 152 -7.70 -2.16 -26.15
N LEU A 153 -6.62 -2.66 -25.55
CA LEU A 153 -5.58 -1.81 -24.98
C LEU A 153 -4.61 -1.39 -26.09
N PRO A 154 -4.08 -0.15 -26.06
CA PRO A 154 -2.97 0.24 -26.93
C PRO A 154 -1.78 -0.71 -26.79
N GLU A 155 -1.00 -0.84 -27.87
CA GLU A 155 0.17 -1.70 -27.87
C GLU A 155 1.19 -1.28 -26.79
N ASP A 156 1.51 -2.21 -25.89
CA ASP A 156 2.54 -2.10 -24.86
C ASP A 156 3.27 -3.45 -24.80
N VAL A 157 4.41 -3.55 -25.49
CA VAL A 157 5.19 -4.79 -25.62
C VAL A 157 5.57 -5.38 -24.24
N PRO A 158 6.09 -4.61 -23.26
CA PRO A 158 6.33 -5.12 -21.91
C PRO A 158 5.07 -5.66 -21.19
N GLN A 159 3.89 -5.05 -21.38
CA GLN A 159 2.65 -5.55 -20.82
C GLN A 159 2.19 -6.84 -21.52
N LEU A 160 2.27 -6.87 -22.84
CA LEU A 160 1.93 -8.02 -23.67
C LEU A 160 2.79 -9.23 -23.31
N GLU A 161 4.11 -9.09 -23.23
CA GLU A 161 5.01 -10.20 -22.85
C GLU A 161 4.71 -10.72 -21.44
N ARG A 162 4.43 -9.83 -20.48
CA ARG A 162 4.08 -10.22 -19.11
C ARG A 162 2.76 -10.98 -19.06
N ALA A 163 1.78 -10.60 -19.88
CA ALA A 163 0.51 -11.30 -19.99
C ALA A 163 0.70 -12.65 -20.71
N ALA A 164 1.44 -12.67 -21.81
CA ALA A 164 1.74 -13.87 -22.58
C ALA A 164 2.47 -14.93 -21.76
N LYS A 165 3.53 -14.55 -21.02
CA LYS A 165 4.24 -15.45 -20.10
C LYS A 165 3.29 -16.12 -19.10
N LYS A 166 2.38 -15.35 -18.50
CA LYS A 166 1.37 -15.91 -17.59
C LYS A 166 0.36 -16.85 -18.26
N LEU A 167 0.15 -16.71 -19.56
CA LEU A 167 -0.78 -17.54 -20.34
C LEU A 167 -0.13 -18.87 -20.77
N VAL A 168 1.18 -18.86 -21.07
CA VAL A 168 1.91 -20.04 -21.58
C VAL A 168 2.72 -20.78 -20.52
N GLY A 169 3.00 -20.16 -19.35
CA GLY A 169 3.80 -20.73 -18.26
C GLY A 169 5.08 -19.94 -18.00
#